data_AF-A0A9N9PWF7-F1
#
_entry.id   AF-A0A9N9PWF7-F1
#
_cell.length_a   1.000
_cell.length_b   1.000
_cell.length_c   1.000
_cell.angle_alpha   90.00
_cell.angle_beta   90.00
_cell.angle_gamma   90.00
#
_symmetry.space_group_name_H-M   'P 1'
#
loop_
_entity.id
_entity.type
_entity.pdbx_description
1 polymer ?
#
loop_
_entity_poly.entity_id
_entity_poly.type
_entity_poly.pdbx_seq_one_letter_code
_entity_poly.pdbx_strand_id
1 'polypeptide(L)'
;MPLMYYPGIHSSLHDIHLNPLFVDEFFQPDKVEPGLLQQYFSFADPNVRFLVRHLTACAMMSEVYHLLPGAEISTAVLKTCLAAAKWVHEATETPDSAGLNISQAFACIAMLNSGTCNLAPESLSHVFALSSGNSLYILASLLCDPFERPHASEIRRVVGNVGRPGMTFLISPPEVKTREADPGQWMAINHSAFDGQPANHFGNTSIHLSFTNYKNPLIPDENHQHLIDRVFVLVETLVSVFDGQAWVGEVDILKTFNHHVIQRAVNDQFCSHAERGVSYEAVVRKFSRLAATSIENWDELIEAPASGTIVAKRIKVGLPGSRLRPWL
;
A
#
# COMPACT_ATOMS: atom_id res chain seq x y z
N MET A 1 -8.80 -47.16 1.27
CA MET A 1 -8.23 -46.45 2.44
C MET A 1 -9.28 -45.48 2.94
N PRO A 2 -9.63 -45.50 4.24
CA PRO A 2 -10.87 -44.92 4.73
C PRO A 2 -10.77 -43.40 4.88
N LEU A 3 -11.83 -42.72 4.43
CA LEU A 3 -12.12 -41.31 4.69
C LEU A 3 -12.20 -41.11 6.21
N MET A 4 -11.28 -40.33 6.78
CA MET A 4 -11.46 -39.84 8.14
C MET A 4 -12.60 -38.81 8.14
N TYR A 5 -13.66 -39.22 8.81
CA TYR A 5 -14.85 -38.45 9.14
C TYR A 5 -14.45 -37.30 10.08
N TYR A 6 -14.62 -36.05 9.65
CA TYR A 6 -14.60 -34.90 10.55
C TYR A 6 -16.03 -34.68 11.07
N PRO A 7 -16.34 -34.97 12.35
CA PRO A 7 -17.66 -34.71 12.89
C PRO A 7 -17.72 -33.23 13.28
N GLY A 8 -18.44 -32.42 12.51
CA GLY A 8 -18.69 -31.04 12.92
C GLY A 8 -19.36 -30.12 11.89
N ILE A 9 -19.34 -30.42 10.59
CA ILE A 9 -19.77 -29.44 9.57
C ILE A 9 -21.10 -29.82 8.89
N HIS A 10 -21.64 -31.02 9.08
CA HIS A 10 -22.75 -31.51 8.26
C HIS A 10 -24.17 -31.32 8.82
N SER A 11 -24.37 -30.61 9.95
CA SER A 11 -25.70 -30.53 10.58
C SER A 11 -26.26 -29.13 10.87
N SER A 12 -25.61 -28.02 10.50
CA SER A 12 -26.14 -26.68 10.84
C SER A 12 -26.43 -25.74 9.66
N LEU A 13 -26.07 -26.09 8.42
CA LEU A 13 -26.37 -25.24 7.26
C LEU A 13 -27.74 -25.51 6.62
N HIS A 14 -28.50 -26.49 7.12
CA HIS A 14 -29.74 -26.90 6.46
C HIS A 14 -30.98 -26.06 6.78
N ASP A 15 -30.95 -25.17 7.77
CA ASP A 15 -32.08 -24.27 8.07
C ASP A 15 -31.58 -22.92 8.62
N ILE A 16 -30.95 -22.09 7.77
CA ILE A 16 -30.85 -20.65 8.08
C ILE A 16 -32.19 -20.02 7.69
N HIS A 17 -33.16 -20.08 8.59
CA HIS A 17 -34.40 -19.31 8.45
C HIS A 17 -34.13 -17.84 8.71
N LEU A 18 -33.73 -17.10 7.67
CA LEU A 18 -33.84 -15.64 7.69
C LEU A 18 -35.34 -15.32 7.83
N ASN A 19 -35.69 -14.44 8.77
CA ASN A 19 -37.08 -14.04 8.96
C ASN A 19 -37.65 -13.50 7.62
N PRO A 20 -38.75 -14.03 7.09
CA PRO A 20 -39.29 -13.58 5.81
C PRO A 20 -39.58 -12.07 5.77
N LEU A 21 -40.02 -11.51 6.90
CA LEU A 21 -40.25 -10.07 7.06
C LEU A 21 -38.95 -9.26 6.94
N PHE A 22 -37.81 -9.83 7.32
CA PHE A 22 -36.50 -9.19 7.22
C PHE A 22 -36.01 -9.07 5.77
N VAL A 23 -36.24 -10.10 4.95
CA VAL A 23 -35.86 -10.06 3.53
C VAL A 23 -36.68 -9.00 2.78
N ASP A 24 -37.98 -8.92 3.06
CA ASP A 24 -38.88 -7.99 2.38
C ASP A 24 -38.75 -6.52 2.84
N GLU A 25 -38.29 -6.28 4.06
CA GLU A 25 -38.12 -4.93 4.63
C GLU A 25 -36.71 -4.34 4.37
N PHE A 26 -35.65 -5.16 4.43
CA PHE A 26 -34.26 -4.66 4.38
C PHE A 26 -33.54 -4.92 3.05
N PHE A 27 -33.97 -5.87 2.23
CA PHE A 27 -33.39 -6.16 0.90
C PHE A 27 -34.25 -5.62 -0.25
N GLN A 28 -34.97 -4.52 -0.02
CA GLN A 28 -35.50 -3.74 -1.15
C GLN A 28 -34.32 -3.07 -1.87
N PRO A 29 -34.22 -3.18 -3.22
CA PRO A 29 -33.09 -2.65 -3.99
C PRO A 29 -32.76 -1.18 -3.71
N ASP A 30 -33.76 -0.42 -3.23
CA ASP A 30 -33.71 1.02 -3.06
C ASP A 30 -33.53 1.46 -1.58
N LYS A 31 -33.43 0.52 -0.61
CA LYS A 31 -33.45 0.81 0.83
C LYS A 31 -32.45 0.01 1.68
N VAL A 32 -31.40 -0.55 1.07
CA VAL A 32 -30.37 -1.26 1.82
C VAL A 32 -29.55 -0.25 2.62
N GLU A 33 -29.85 -0.05 3.91
CA GLU A 33 -29.00 0.70 4.83
C GLU A 33 -27.97 -0.23 5.49
N PRO A 34 -26.65 -0.08 5.20
CA PRO A 34 -25.61 -0.97 5.71
C PRO A 34 -25.52 -0.98 7.24
N GLY A 35 -25.74 0.17 7.88
CA GLY A 35 -25.65 0.31 9.35
C GLY A 35 -26.73 -0.48 10.09
N LEU A 36 -27.98 -0.49 9.59
CA LEU A 36 -29.07 -1.25 10.19
C LEU A 36 -28.90 -2.75 9.97
N LEU A 37 -28.43 -3.17 8.80
CA LEU A 37 -28.09 -4.57 8.54
C LEU A 37 -27.00 -5.08 9.49
N GLN A 38 -25.92 -4.32 9.66
CA GLN A 38 -24.83 -4.68 10.56
C GLN A 38 -25.30 -4.75 12.03
N GLN A 39 -26.15 -3.80 12.46
CA GLN A 39 -26.73 -3.81 13.80
C GLN A 39 -27.63 -5.04 14.02
N TYR A 40 -28.51 -5.35 13.07
CA TYR A 40 -29.37 -6.54 13.14
C TYR A 40 -28.56 -7.83 13.25
N PHE A 41 -27.52 -7.97 12.41
CA PHE A 41 -26.66 -9.14 12.42
C PHE A 41 -25.81 -9.26 13.69
N SER A 42 -25.49 -8.14 14.35
CA SER A 42 -24.78 -8.14 15.64
C SER A 42 -25.61 -8.82 16.75
N PHE A 43 -26.94 -8.73 16.67
CA PHE A 43 -27.87 -9.38 17.61
C PHE A 43 -28.43 -10.73 17.12
N ALA A 44 -28.01 -11.19 15.93
CA ALA A 44 -28.50 -12.41 15.33
C ALA A 44 -27.87 -13.69 15.92
N ASP A 45 -28.52 -14.82 15.66
CA ASP A 45 -28.04 -16.16 16.02
C ASP A 45 -26.58 -16.39 15.59
N PRO A 46 -25.76 -17.16 16.34
CA PRO A 46 -24.38 -17.48 15.98
C PRO A 46 -24.18 -17.95 14.52
N ASN A 47 -25.12 -18.71 13.95
CA ASN A 47 -25.02 -19.18 12.57
C ASN A 47 -25.16 -18.02 11.56
N VAL A 48 -26.04 -17.07 11.83
CA VAL A 48 -26.21 -15.87 11.00
C VAL A 48 -24.97 -14.99 11.11
N ARG A 49 -24.43 -14.79 12.32
CA ARG A 49 -23.16 -14.05 12.50
C ARG A 49 -22.00 -14.69 11.75
N PHE A 50 -21.92 -16.02 11.75
CA PHE A 50 -20.90 -16.77 11.01
C PHE A 50 -21.04 -16.58 9.49
N LEU A 51 -22.26 -16.67 8.95
CA LEU A 51 -22.53 -16.43 7.53
C LEU A 51 -22.19 -14.99 7.13
N VAL A 52 -22.58 -14.01 7.95
CA VAL A 52 -22.28 -12.59 7.70
C VAL A 52 -20.78 -12.36 7.68
N ARG A 53 -20.03 -12.94 8.62
CA ARG A 53 -18.56 -12.86 8.63
C ARG A 53 -17.92 -13.43 7.36
N HIS A 54 -18.47 -14.53 6.83
CA HIS A 54 -18.05 -15.09 5.55
C HIS A 54 -18.30 -14.13 4.38
N LEU A 55 -19.49 -13.54 4.31
CA LEU A 55 -19.84 -12.58 3.25
C LEU A 55 -19.01 -11.30 3.35
N THR A 56 -18.75 -10.81 4.57
CA THR A 56 -17.83 -9.69 4.81
C THR A 56 -16.43 -10.01 4.32
N ALA A 57 -15.90 -11.20 4.63
CA ALA A 57 -14.60 -11.64 4.12
C ALA A 57 -14.57 -11.67 2.58
N CYS A 58 -15.62 -12.18 1.94
CA CYS A 58 -15.72 -12.16 0.47
C CYS A 58 -15.77 -10.74 -0.10
N ALA A 59 -16.48 -9.82 0.54
CA ALA A 59 -16.55 -8.42 0.12
C ALA A 59 -15.16 -7.75 0.23
N MET A 60 -14.50 -7.89 1.37
CA MET A 60 -13.14 -7.38 1.59
C MET A 60 -12.13 -7.96 0.59
N MET A 61 -12.20 -9.27 0.32
CA MET A 61 -11.40 -9.91 -0.73
C MET A 61 -11.66 -9.27 -2.09
N SER A 62 -12.93 -9.07 -2.44
CA SER A 62 -13.32 -8.48 -3.72
C SER A 62 -12.76 -7.07 -3.88
N GLU A 63 -12.79 -6.24 -2.83
CA GLU A 63 -12.22 -4.90 -2.84
C GLU A 63 -10.70 -4.92 -3.10
N VAL A 64 -9.97 -5.82 -2.43
CA VAL A 64 -8.53 -5.98 -2.65
C VAL A 64 -8.24 -6.45 -4.06
N TYR A 65 -8.88 -7.54 -4.51
CA TYR A 65 -8.57 -8.16 -5.79
C TYR A 65 -9.05 -7.36 -7.01
N HIS A 66 -10.02 -6.46 -6.84
CA HIS A 66 -10.40 -5.53 -7.90
C HIS A 66 -9.23 -4.64 -8.37
N LEU A 67 -8.29 -4.34 -7.47
CA LEU A 67 -7.12 -3.50 -7.73
C LEU A 67 -5.87 -4.31 -8.15
N LEU A 68 -6.00 -5.63 -8.30
CA LEU A 68 -4.91 -6.56 -8.60
C LEU A 68 -5.16 -7.33 -9.91
N PRO A 69 -5.24 -6.65 -11.07
CA PRO A 69 -5.55 -7.30 -12.33
C PRO A 69 -4.53 -8.40 -12.66
N GLY A 70 -5.05 -9.58 -13.00
CA GLY A 70 -4.25 -10.77 -13.29
C GLY A 70 -3.61 -11.43 -12.08
N ALA A 71 -3.99 -11.06 -10.84
CA ALA A 71 -3.61 -11.83 -9.66
C ALA A 71 -4.35 -13.18 -9.62
N GLU A 72 -3.63 -14.20 -9.18
CA GLU A 72 -4.17 -15.56 -9.05
C GLU A 72 -4.62 -15.82 -7.61
N ILE A 73 -5.67 -16.65 -7.49
CA ILE A 73 -6.17 -17.20 -6.22
C ILE A 73 -5.96 -18.72 -6.28
N SER A 74 -5.30 -19.26 -5.26
CA SER A 74 -5.09 -20.69 -5.11
C SER A 74 -6.40 -21.40 -4.81
N THR A 75 -6.70 -22.47 -5.56
CA THR A 75 -7.88 -23.31 -5.31
C THR A 75 -7.82 -24.04 -3.97
N ALA A 76 -6.65 -24.11 -3.33
CA ALA A 76 -6.51 -24.67 -2.00
C ALA A 76 -7.26 -23.85 -0.94
N VAL A 77 -7.55 -22.56 -1.19
CA VAL A 77 -8.33 -21.74 -0.26
C VAL A 77 -9.74 -22.28 -0.01
N LEU A 78 -10.31 -23.04 -0.96
CA LEU A 78 -11.62 -23.68 -0.82
C LEU A 78 -11.66 -24.74 0.30
N LYS A 79 -10.48 -25.20 0.76
CA LYS A 79 -10.35 -26.12 1.90
C LYS A 79 -10.28 -25.38 3.24
N THR A 80 -10.24 -24.06 3.22
CA THR A 80 -10.10 -23.20 4.39
C THR A 80 -11.40 -22.44 4.68
N CYS A 81 -11.65 -22.15 5.94
CA CYS A 81 -12.78 -21.31 6.35
C CYS A 81 -12.37 -19.83 6.26
N LEU A 82 -12.91 -19.10 5.27
CA LEU A 82 -12.63 -17.66 5.12
C LEU A 82 -13.05 -16.84 6.35
N ALA A 83 -14.14 -17.19 7.05
CA ALA A 83 -14.52 -16.49 8.27
C ALA A 83 -13.53 -16.71 9.43
N ALA A 84 -12.71 -17.76 9.37
CA ALA A 84 -11.65 -18.02 10.35
C ALA A 84 -10.28 -17.45 9.91
N ALA A 85 -10.22 -16.74 8.79
CA ALA A 85 -8.98 -16.12 8.33
C ALA A 85 -8.55 -15.00 9.26
N LYS A 86 -7.26 -14.94 9.61
CA LYS A 86 -6.72 -13.99 10.60
C LYS A 86 -6.76 -12.54 10.12
N TRP A 87 -6.88 -12.32 8.81
CA TRP A 87 -6.99 -10.98 8.22
C TRP A 87 -8.40 -10.40 8.32
N VAL A 88 -9.43 -11.21 8.62
CA VAL A 88 -10.82 -10.75 8.79
C VAL A 88 -10.98 -10.22 10.22
N HIS A 89 -11.38 -8.94 10.36
CA HIS A 89 -11.66 -8.33 11.65
C HIS A 89 -12.61 -9.17 12.51
N GLU A 90 -12.34 -9.25 13.81
CA GLU A 90 -13.40 -9.50 14.78
C GLU A 90 -14.28 -8.24 14.83
N ALA A 91 -15.59 -8.42 14.77
CA ALA A 91 -16.57 -7.35 14.66
C ALA A 91 -16.71 -6.53 15.96
N THR A 92 -15.61 -6.05 16.50
CA THR A 92 -15.56 -5.22 17.71
C THR A 92 -15.34 -3.78 17.30
N GLU A 93 -16.45 -3.07 17.22
CA GLU A 93 -16.61 -1.66 17.61
C GLU A 93 -15.91 -0.61 16.74
N THR A 94 -16.40 -0.43 15.51
CA THR A 94 -16.84 0.89 14.96
C THR A 94 -17.17 0.76 13.46
N PRO A 95 -18.29 1.35 12.98
CA PRO A 95 -18.72 1.27 11.58
C PRO A 95 -17.90 2.10 10.59
N ASP A 96 -16.92 2.89 11.06
CA ASP A 96 -16.25 3.91 10.24
C ASP A 96 -14.98 3.43 9.51
N SER A 97 -14.61 2.15 9.63
CA SER A 97 -13.45 1.57 8.93
C SER A 97 -13.81 0.33 8.12
N ALA A 98 -14.62 0.52 7.07
CA ALA A 98 -15.12 -0.56 6.22
C ALA A 98 -14.03 -1.27 5.36
N GLY A 99 -12.81 -0.74 5.30
CA GLY A 99 -11.71 -1.28 4.48
C GLY A 99 -10.62 -1.98 5.30
N LEU A 100 -9.98 -2.99 4.70
CA LEU A 100 -8.77 -3.61 5.27
C LEU A 100 -7.65 -2.58 5.41
N ASN A 101 -6.88 -2.63 6.50
CA ASN A 101 -5.60 -1.93 6.58
C ASN A 101 -4.53 -2.63 5.70
N ILE A 102 -3.37 -1.99 5.52
CA ILE A 102 -2.27 -2.51 4.68
C ILE A 102 -1.88 -3.95 5.06
N SER A 103 -1.64 -4.19 6.34
CA SER A 103 -1.15 -5.48 6.82
C SER A 103 -2.19 -6.58 6.63
N GLN A 104 -3.46 -6.26 6.81
CA GLN A 104 -4.56 -7.17 6.54
C GLN A 104 -4.71 -7.43 5.04
N ALA A 105 -4.53 -6.43 4.19
CA ALA A 105 -4.54 -6.60 2.74
C ALA A 105 -3.40 -7.53 2.29
N PHE A 106 -2.18 -7.37 2.82
CA PHE A 106 -1.08 -8.30 2.56
C PHE A 106 -1.36 -9.72 3.07
N ALA A 107 -1.93 -9.86 4.27
CA ALA A 107 -2.31 -11.17 4.81
C ALA A 107 -3.42 -11.84 3.97
N CYS A 108 -4.39 -11.05 3.50
CA CYS A 108 -5.46 -11.48 2.60
C CYS A 108 -4.88 -12.01 1.28
N ILE A 109 -4.04 -11.21 0.62
CA ILE A 109 -3.34 -11.61 -0.62
C ILE A 109 -2.49 -12.87 -0.38
N ALA A 110 -1.76 -12.92 0.73
CA ALA A 110 -0.90 -14.06 1.04
C ALA A 110 -1.69 -15.36 1.19
N MET A 111 -2.78 -15.33 1.97
CA MET A 111 -3.65 -16.48 2.18
C MET A 111 -4.32 -16.90 0.88
N LEU A 112 -4.83 -15.96 0.08
CA LEU A 112 -5.55 -16.28 -1.15
C LEU A 112 -4.62 -16.78 -2.26
N ASN A 113 -3.43 -16.20 -2.40
CA ASN A 113 -2.49 -16.59 -3.43
C ASN A 113 -1.81 -17.94 -3.14
N SER A 114 -1.54 -18.26 -1.88
CA SER A 114 -0.97 -19.56 -1.48
C SER A 114 -2.04 -20.63 -1.20
N GLY A 115 -3.20 -20.22 -0.69
CA GLY A 115 -4.24 -21.07 -0.14
C GLY A 115 -3.94 -21.61 1.27
N THR A 116 -2.77 -21.33 1.84
CA THR A 116 -2.32 -21.90 3.13
C THR A 116 -1.63 -20.89 4.06
N CYS A 117 -1.25 -19.70 3.58
CA CYS A 117 -0.56 -18.67 4.34
C CYS A 117 -1.54 -17.81 5.18
N ASN A 118 -2.09 -18.37 6.25
CA ASN A 118 -2.98 -17.64 7.17
C ASN A 118 -2.19 -16.88 8.26
N LEU A 119 -1.55 -15.77 7.88
CA LEU A 119 -0.73 -14.96 8.79
C LEU A 119 -1.56 -13.95 9.57
N ALA A 120 -1.16 -13.70 10.82
CA ALA A 120 -1.70 -12.62 11.63
C ALA A 120 -1.25 -11.26 11.06
N PRO A 121 -2.15 -10.29 10.79
CA PRO A 121 -1.78 -8.99 10.21
C PRO A 121 -0.68 -8.25 10.99
N GLU A 122 -0.61 -8.42 12.30
CA GLU A 122 0.40 -7.79 13.17
C GLU A 122 1.82 -8.20 12.77
N SER A 123 2.00 -9.41 12.26
CA SER A 123 3.30 -9.90 11.76
C SER A 123 3.75 -9.22 10.45
N LEU A 124 2.87 -8.47 9.80
CA LEU A 124 3.09 -7.80 8.52
C LEU A 124 3.09 -6.27 8.63
N SER A 125 3.14 -5.72 9.85
CA SER A 125 3.11 -4.27 10.13
C SER A 125 4.20 -3.45 9.43
N HIS A 126 5.31 -4.08 9.08
CA HIS A 126 6.46 -3.45 8.44
C HIS A 126 6.63 -3.81 6.96
N VAL A 127 5.64 -4.49 6.37
CA VAL A 127 5.70 -4.93 4.97
C VAL A 127 5.25 -3.82 4.04
N PHE A 128 6.08 -3.49 3.05
CA PHE A 128 5.74 -2.53 1.99
C PHE A 128 5.52 -3.19 0.62
N ALA A 129 5.93 -4.45 0.46
CA ALA A 129 5.70 -5.22 -0.75
C ALA A 129 5.75 -6.74 -0.48
N LEU A 130 5.08 -7.51 -1.34
CA LEU A 130 5.05 -8.97 -1.32
C LEU A 130 5.40 -9.48 -2.72
N SER A 131 6.35 -10.40 -2.82
CA SER A 131 6.64 -11.15 -4.03
C SER A 131 6.11 -12.57 -3.93
N SER A 132 5.33 -13.01 -4.91
CA SER A 132 4.83 -14.38 -5.02
C SER A 132 4.72 -14.80 -6.49
N GLY A 133 5.32 -15.93 -6.85
CA GLY A 133 5.31 -16.43 -8.23
C GLY A 133 5.92 -15.42 -9.22
N ASN A 134 5.10 -14.93 -10.15
CA ASN A 134 5.45 -13.91 -11.15
C ASN A 134 4.89 -12.51 -10.81
N SER A 135 4.49 -12.29 -9.56
CA SER A 135 3.79 -11.10 -9.13
C SER A 135 4.51 -10.40 -7.99
N LEU A 136 4.59 -9.07 -8.09
CA LEU A 136 4.90 -8.15 -7.01
C LEU A 136 3.63 -7.40 -6.63
N TYR A 137 3.26 -7.49 -5.36
CA TYR A 137 2.17 -6.74 -4.75
C TYR A 137 2.81 -5.61 -3.95
N ILE A 138 2.65 -4.37 -4.39
CA ILE A 138 3.38 -3.21 -3.88
C ILE A 138 2.36 -2.18 -3.40
N LEU A 139 2.66 -1.48 -2.30
CA LEU A 139 1.87 -0.32 -1.89
C LEU A 139 1.70 0.66 -3.05
N ALA A 140 0.46 1.04 -3.35
CA ALA A 140 0.17 1.95 -4.45
C ALA A 140 0.87 3.30 -4.28
N SER A 141 1.05 3.77 -3.03
CA SER A 141 1.79 5.00 -2.71
C SER A 141 3.22 5.05 -3.26
N LEU A 142 3.86 3.89 -3.51
CA LEU A 142 5.17 3.79 -4.17
C LEU A 142 5.12 3.92 -5.70
N LEU A 143 3.99 3.55 -6.30
CA LEU A 143 3.81 3.49 -7.75
C LEU A 143 3.08 4.72 -8.30
N CYS A 144 2.33 5.39 -7.44
CA CYS A 144 1.55 6.57 -7.77
C CYS A 144 2.41 7.82 -7.82
N ASP A 145 2.03 8.74 -8.71
CA ASP A 145 2.58 10.07 -8.75
C ASP A 145 2.40 10.81 -7.39
N PRO A 146 3.32 11.69 -6.97
CA PRO A 146 3.13 12.49 -5.75
C PRO A 146 1.81 13.30 -5.70
N PHE A 147 1.23 13.65 -6.85
CA PHE A 147 -0.07 14.30 -6.95
C PHE A 147 -1.27 13.35 -6.86
N GLU A 148 -1.05 12.05 -7.06
CA GLU A 148 -2.08 11.03 -6.89
C GLU A 148 -2.26 10.67 -5.42
N ARG A 149 -3.49 10.30 -5.06
CA ARG A 149 -3.90 9.91 -3.72
C ARG A 149 -4.45 8.49 -3.74
N PRO A 150 -3.57 7.47 -3.77
CA PRO A 150 -4.05 6.12 -3.55
C PRO A 150 -4.66 6.00 -2.15
N HIS A 151 -5.57 5.05 -1.99
CA HIS A 151 -6.08 4.73 -0.65
C HIS A 151 -4.91 4.24 0.22
N ALA A 152 -4.95 4.51 1.53
CA ALA A 152 -3.84 4.19 2.43
C ALA A 152 -3.49 2.69 2.43
N SER A 153 -4.49 1.81 2.25
CA SER A 153 -4.32 0.37 2.13
C SER A 153 -4.30 -0.17 0.70
N GLU A 154 -4.21 0.69 -0.30
CA GLU A 154 -4.19 0.28 -1.70
C GLU A 154 -2.89 -0.45 -2.05
N ILE A 155 -3.03 -1.66 -2.58
CA ILE A 155 -1.94 -2.48 -3.10
C ILE A 155 -2.19 -2.67 -4.60
N ARG A 156 -1.13 -2.57 -5.39
CA ARG A 156 -1.17 -2.83 -6.84
C ARG A 156 -0.27 -3.99 -7.20
N ARG A 157 -0.68 -4.73 -8.23
CA ARG A 157 0.09 -5.82 -8.80
C ARG A 157 0.96 -5.33 -9.96
N VAL A 158 2.23 -5.71 -9.94
CA VAL A 158 3.20 -5.57 -11.04
C VAL A 158 3.70 -6.96 -11.41
N VAL A 159 3.92 -7.21 -12.70
CA VAL A 159 4.51 -8.47 -13.17
C VAL A 159 6.01 -8.45 -12.89
N GLY A 160 6.49 -9.45 -12.16
CA GLY A 160 7.90 -9.57 -11.77
C GLY A 160 8.06 -10.37 -10.47
N ASN A 161 9.29 -10.69 -10.11
CA ASN A 161 9.61 -11.27 -8.82
C ASN A 161 10.98 -10.81 -8.32
N VAL A 162 11.27 -11.09 -7.05
CA VAL A 162 12.56 -10.75 -6.43
C VAL A 162 13.63 -11.85 -6.57
N GLY A 163 13.42 -12.81 -7.47
CA GLY A 163 14.34 -13.93 -7.69
C GLY A 163 14.45 -14.90 -6.50
N ARG A 164 13.42 -14.97 -5.65
CA ARG A 164 13.37 -15.88 -4.50
C ARG A 164 12.21 -16.87 -4.62
N PRO A 165 12.40 -18.14 -4.20
CA PRO A 165 11.31 -19.11 -4.16
C PRO A 165 10.31 -18.79 -3.03
N GLY A 166 9.08 -19.28 -3.17
CA GLY A 166 8.01 -19.07 -2.19
C GLY A 166 7.45 -17.64 -2.21
N MET A 167 6.94 -17.21 -1.07
CA MET A 167 6.45 -15.84 -0.86
C MET A 167 7.44 -15.06 -0.01
N THR A 168 7.87 -13.92 -0.55
CA THR A 168 8.83 -13.03 0.10
C THR A 168 8.15 -11.70 0.45
N PHE A 169 8.09 -11.38 1.73
CA PHE A 169 7.57 -10.13 2.27
C PHE A 169 8.74 -9.16 2.47
N LEU A 170 8.69 -7.99 1.84
CA LEU A 170 9.76 -6.99 1.87
C LEU A 170 9.51 -5.99 2.99
N ILE A 171 10.49 -5.83 3.86
CA ILE A 171 10.47 -4.87 4.98
C ILE A 171 11.63 -3.89 4.89
N SER A 172 11.44 -2.66 5.35
CA SER A 172 12.53 -1.69 5.52
C SER A 172 13.42 -2.12 6.70
N PRO A 173 14.73 -1.84 6.66
CA PRO A 173 15.56 -1.92 7.86
C PRO A 173 15.08 -0.93 8.94
N PRO A 174 15.33 -1.21 10.22
CA PRO A 174 14.90 -0.33 11.32
C PRO A 174 15.59 1.04 11.29
N GLU A 175 16.85 1.07 10.87
CA GLU A 175 17.68 2.27 10.73
C GLU A 175 18.13 2.39 9.27
N VAL A 176 17.81 3.52 8.66
CA VAL A 176 18.26 3.88 7.30
C VAL A 176 19.35 4.94 7.39
N LYS A 177 20.31 4.88 6.48
CA LYS A 177 21.43 5.83 6.46
C LYS A 177 21.26 6.86 5.37
N THR A 178 21.72 8.08 5.63
CA THR A 178 21.89 9.13 4.64
C THR A 178 23.36 9.48 4.55
N ARG A 179 23.81 9.92 3.38
CA ARG A 179 25.15 10.45 3.19
C ARG A 179 25.38 11.62 4.16
N GLU A 180 26.51 11.56 4.86
CA GLU A 180 26.96 12.69 5.68
C GLU A 180 27.37 13.85 4.78
N ALA A 181 27.07 15.07 5.22
CA ALA A 181 27.55 16.26 4.53
C ALA A 181 29.09 16.25 4.53
N ASP A 182 29.69 16.35 3.35
CA ASP A 182 31.15 16.46 3.21
C ASP A 182 31.56 17.92 3.48
N PRO A 183 32.29 18.22 4.56
CA PRO A 183 32.73 19.58 4.86
C PRO A 183 33.61 20.18 3.75
N GLY A 184 34.27 19.35 2.94
CA GLY A 184 35.05 19.76 1.78
C GLY A 184 34.20 20.21 0.59
N GLN A 185 32.91 19.88 0.58
CA GLN A 185 31.94 20.26 -0.44
C GLN A 185 30.96 21.34 0.02
N TRP A 186 31.29 22.12 1.04
CA TRP A 186 30.44 23.21 1.53
C TRP A 186 30.05 24.24 0.44
N MET A 187 30.83 24.36 -0.63
CA MET A 187 30.50 25.21 -1.80
C MET A 187 29.43 24.61 -2.72
N ALA A 188 28.98 23.38 -2.49
CA ALA A 188 27.92 22.73 -3.27
C ALA A 188 26.51 23.17 -2.84
N ILE A 189 26.37 23.84 -1.70
CA ILE A 189 25.10 24.36 -1.18
C ILE A 189 25.04 25.86 -1.48
N ASN A 190 24.32 26.22 -2.54
CA ASN A 190 24.17 27.61 -2.98
C ASN A 190 22.83 28.20 -2.54
N HIS A 191 21.76 27.39 -2.53
CA HIS A 191 20.40 27.83 -2.22
C HIS A 191 20.00 29.07 -3.04
N SER A 192 20.23 28.99 -4.35
CA SER A 192 19.92 30.05 -5.29
C SER A 192 18.43 30.44 -5.23
N ALA A 193 18.12 31.71 -5.52
CA ALA A 193 16.72 32.13 -5.62
C ALA A 193 16.06 31.41 -6.81
N PHE A 194 14.88 30.84 -6.59
CA PHE A 194 14.10 30.23 -7.67
C PHE A 194 13.72 31.31 -8.69
N ASP A 195 13.95 31.04 -9.98
CA ASP A 195 13.70 32.00 -11.07
C ASP A 195 12.27 31.89 -11.64
N GLY A 196 11.47 30.95 -11.13
CA GLY A 196 10.13 30.65 -11.64
C GLY A 196 10.11 29.60 -12.74
N GLN A 197 11.26 29.09 -13.20
CA GLN A 197 11.34 28.09 -14.25
C GLN A 197 11.67 26.72 -13.64
N PRO A 198 10.79 25.71 -13.79
CA PRO A 198 11.08 24.38 -13.29
C PRO A 198 12.16 23.71 -14.15
N ALA A 199 13.28 23.37 -13.53
CA ALA A 199 14.38 22.61 -14.12
C ALA A 199 14.52 21.23 -13.47
N ASN A 200 14.96 20.22 -14.23
CA ASN A 200 15.23 18.89 -13.70
C ASN A 200 16.73 18.77 -13.36
N HIS A 201 17.06 19.01 -12.11
CA HIS A 201 18.42 18.87 -11.59
C HIS A 201 18.74 17.43 -11.12
N PHE A 202 17.73 16.59 -10.95
CA PHE A 202 17.85 15.23 -10.44
C PHE A 202 17.79 14.19 -11.57
N GLY A 203 18.22 14.56 -12.78
CA GLY A 203 18.13 13.71 -13.98
C GLY A 203 18.97 12.44 -13.93
N ASN A 204 20.03 12.43 -13.12
CA ASN A 204 20.90 11.27 -12.89
C ASN A 204 20.45 10.41 -11.70
N THR A 205 19.37 10.79 -11.02
CA THR A 205 18.87 10.06 -9.87
C THR A 205 18.36 8.68 -10.27
N SER A 206 18.80 7.66 -9.54
CA SER A 206 18.28 6.29 -9.65
C SER A 206 17.94 5.72 -8.27
N ILE A 207 16.97 4.81 -8.23
CA ILE A 207 16.55 4.11 -7.02
C ILE A 207 16.82 2.63 -7.21
N HIS A 208 17.60 2.06 -6.32
CA HIS A 208 18.07 0.68 -6.38
C HIS A 208 17.50 -0.12 -5.21
N LEU A 209 16.96 -1.29 -5.51
CA LEU A 209 16.48 -2.24 -4.52
C LEU A 209 17.54 -3.31 -4.29
N SER A 210 17.93 -3.54 -3.04
CA SER A 210 18.85 -4.62 -2.65
C SER A 210 18.39 -5.30 -1.37
N PHE A 211 18.94 -6.48 -1.09
CA PHE A 211 18.56 -7.27 0.09
C PHE A 211 19.73 -7.37 1.04
N THR A 212 19.46 -7.26 2.33
CA THR A 212 20.46 -7.60 3.34
C THR A 212 20.48 -9.11 3.56
N ASN A 213 21.32 -9.57 4.50
CA ASN A 213 21.35 -10.96 4.92
C ASN A 213 20.25 -11.30 5.94
N TYR A 214 19.52 -10.30 6.46
CA TYR A 214 18.46 -10.53 7.43
C TYR A 214 17.24 -11.17 6.77
N LYS A 215 16.82 -12.32 7.32
CA LYS A 215 15.64 -13.06 6.89
C LYS A 215 14.94 -13.62 8.12
N ASN A 216 13.64 -13.41 8.21
CA ASN A 216 12.82 -13.97 9.28
C ASN A 216 11.71 -14.86 8.68
N PRO A 217 11.75 -16.18 8.88
CA PRO A 217 10.69 -17.07 8.41
C PRO A 217 9.37 -16.75 9.11
N LEU A 218 8.29 -16.74 8.35
CA LEU A 218 6.94 -16.59 8.89
C LEU A 218 6.29 -17.97 9.01
N ILE A 219 5.67 -18.24 10.16
CA ILE A 219 4.97 -19.50 10.44
C ILE A 219 3.48 -19.18 10.49
N PRO A 220 2.68 -19.60 9.49
CA PRO A 220 1.26 -19.28 9.43
C PRO A 220 0.46 -19.86 10.59
N ASP A 221 0.72 -21.10 11.00
CA ASP A 221 0.02 -21.79 12.10
C ASP A 221 0.95 -22.81 12.80
N GLU A 222 0.58 -23.22 14.02
CA GLU A 222 1.31 -24.20 14.85
C GLU A 222 1.56 -25.54 14.14
N ASN A 223 0.63 -25.97 13.27
CA ASN A 223 0.74 -27.23 12.51
C ASN A 223 1.82 -27.20 11.41
N HIS A 224 2.39 -26.04 11.09
CA HIS A 224 3.40 -25.89 10.04
C HIS A 224 4.83 -25.80 10.59
N GLN A 225 5.03 -25.99 11.91
CA GLN A 225 6.34 -25.92 12.58
C GLN A 225 7.36 -26.97 12.09
N HIS A 226 6.91 -28.01 11.38
CA HIS A 226 7.76 -29.13 10.92
C HIS A 226 8.02 -29.15 9.40
N LEU A 227 7.63 -28.11 8.66
CA LEU A 227 7.95 -28.02 7.22
C LEU A 227 9.41 -27.61 7.03
N ILE A 228 10.16 -28.42 6.27
CA ILE A 228 11.57 -28.18 5.96
C ILE A 228 11.71 -26.97 5.01
N ASP A 229 10.79 -26.81 4.07
CA ASP A 229 10.77 -25.68 3.13
C ASP A 229 10.04 -24.48 3.76
N ARG A 230 10.82 -23.42 4.01
CA ARG A 230 10.31 -22.14 4.52
C ARG A 230 9.68 -21.34 3.38
N VAL A 231 8.42 -21.63 3.09
CA VAL A 231 7.68 -21.04 1.95
C VAL A 231 7.39 -19.55 2.14
N PHE A 232 7.38 -19.04 3.38
CA PHE A 232 7.03 -17.66 3.71
C PHE A 232 8.15 -17.00 4.49
N VAL A 233 8.67 -15.86 4.01
CA VAL A 233 9.83 -15.21 4.62
C VAL A 233 9.76 -13.69 4.55
N LEU A 234 10.06 -13.01 5.65
CA LEU A 234 10.40 -11.59 5.67
C LEU A 234 11.84 -11.41 5.24
N VAL A 235 12.07 -10.50 4.30
CA VAL A 235 13.40 -10.13 3.82
C VAL A 235 13.58 -8.64 3.97
N GLU A 236 14.61 -8.27 4.72
CA GLU A 236 15.00 -6.88 4.86
C GLU A 236 15.57 -6.37 3.52
N THR A 237 15.00 -5.26 3.08
CA THR A 237 15.17 -4.72 1.74
C THR A 237 15.60 -3.27 1.83
N LEU A 238 16.79 -2.97 1.31
CA LEU A 238 17.32 -1.61 1.21
C LEU A 238 16.79 -0.96 -0.07
N VAL A 239 16.16 0.20 0.08
CA VAL A 239 15.79 1.09 -1.01
C VAL A 239 16.77 2.24 -1.00
N SER A 240 17.77 2.18 -1.87
CA SER A 240 18.88 3.14 -1.90
C SER A 240 18.75 4.12 -3.06
N VAL A 241 19.03 5.38 -2.80
CA VAL A 241 19.04 6.47 -3.78
C VAL A 241 20.47 6.76 -4.20
N PHE A 242 20.68 6.91 -5.50
CA PHE A 242 21.95 7.26 -6.11
C PHE A 242 21.80 8.49 -7.00
N ASP A 243 22.81 9.33 -7.03
CA ASP A 243 23.00 10.40 -8.03
C ASP A 243 24.11 10.00 -8.99
N GLY A 244 23.72 9.49 -10.16
CA GLY A 244 24.63 8.81 -11.06
C GLY A 244 25.25 7.58 -10.39
N GLN A 245 26.53 7.66 -10.05
CA GLN A 245 27.25 6.58 -9.36
C GLN A 245 27.44 6.84 -7.85
N ALA A 246 27.11 8.04 -7.37
CA ALA A 246 27.29 8.40 -5.98
C ALA A 246 26.08 7.95 -5.15
N TRP A 247 26.34 7.21 -4.07
CA TRP A 247 25.29 6.87 -3.10
C TRP A 247 24.87 8.12 -2.32
N VAL A 248 23.57 8.30 -2.14
CA VAL A 248 22.97 9.45 -1.44
C VAL A 248 22.37 9.05 -0.11
N GLY A 249 21.62 7.94 -0.08
CA GLY A 249 20.91 7.55 1.13
C GLY A 249 19.98 6.37 0.93
N GLU A 250 19.33 5.97 2.01
CA GLU A 250 18.34 4.91 2.08
C GLU A 250 16.99 5.49 2.51
N VAL A 251 15.90 4.90 2.00
CA VAL A 251 14.54 5.36 2.27
C VAL A 251 13.77 4.31 3.07
N ASP A 252 13.22 4.73 4.21
CA ASP A 252 12.25 3.91 4.93
C ASP A 252 10.84 4.20 4.42
N ILE A 253 10.37 3.33 3.52
CA ILE A 253 9.11 3.51 2.79
C ILE A 253 7.91 3.77 3.71
N LEU A 254 7.73 2.94 4.74
CA LEU A 254 6.54 3.03 5.59
C LEU A 254 6.61 4.24 6.51
N LYS A 255 7.80 4.59 7.01
CA LYS A 255 7.96 5.84 7.78
C LYS A 255 7.68 7.04 6.88
N THR A 256 8.16 7.06 5.64
CA THR A 256 7.92 8.15 4.68
C THR A 256 6.42 8.42 4.47
N PHE A 257 5.60 7.38 4.27
CA PHE A 257 4.17 7.57 4.03
C PHE A 257 3.36 7.95 5.26
N ASN A 258 3.82 7.60 6.46
CA ASN A 258 3.15 7.93 7.71
C ASN A 258 3.70 9.22 8.36
N HIS A 259 4.65 9.90 7.72
CA HIS A 259 5.28 11.09 8.28
C HIS A 259 4.42 12.35 8.09
N HIS A 260 3.99 12.98 9.18
CA HIS A 260 3.11 14.15 9.18
C HIS A 260 3.66 15.38 8.44
N VAL A 261 5.00 15.47 8.29
CA VAL A 261 5.67 16.57 7.55
C VAL A 261 5.60 16.37 6.03
N ILE A 262 5.39 15.13 5.56
CA ILE A 262 5.28 14.85 4.13
C ILE A 262 3.80 14.88 3.76
N GLN A 263 3.42 15.90 3.00
CA GLN A 263 2.04 16.07 2.55
C GLN A 263 1.96 16.00 1.03
N ARG A 264 1.05 15.16 0.53
CA ARG A 264 0.70 15.16 -0.89
C ARG A 264 -0.19 16.37 -1.17
N ALA A 265 0.22 17.17 -2.16
CA ALA A 265 -0.50 18.39 -2.53
C ALA A 265 -1.99 18.10 -2.76
N VAL A 266 -2.84 18.87 -2.07
CA VAL A 266 -4.30 18.81 -2.22
C VAL A 266 -4.69 19.70 -3.38
N ASN A 267 -4.99 19.13 -4.53
CA ASN A 267 -5.52 19.89 -5.65
C ASN A 267 -7.05 19.78 -5.67
N ASP A 268 -7.73 20.45 -4.73
CA ASP A 268 -9.20 20.50 -4.74
C ASP A 268 -9.75 21.48 -5.79
N GLN A 269 -8.88 22.30 -6.39
CA GLN A 269 -9.21 23.20 -7.48
C GLN A 269 -8.06 23.23 -8.49
N PHE A 270 -8.30 22.72 -9.70
CA PHE A 270 -7.46 23.08 -10.85
C PHE A 270 -7.46 24.59 -10.97
N CYS A 271 -6.40 25.22 -10.48
CA CYS A 271 -6.31 26.66 -10.60
C CYS A 271 -6.08 26.96 -12.08
N SER A 272 -7.04 27.62 -12.71
CA SER A 272 -7.04 27.98 -14.13
C SER A 272 -6.06 29.15 -14.38
N HIS A 273 -4.81 28.96 -13.94
CA HIS A 273 -3.70 29.88 -14.15
C HIS A 273 -2.96 29.61 -15.46
N ALA A 274 -3.56 28.83 -16.38
CA ALA A 274 -3.23 28.97 -17.78
C ALA A 274 -3.52 30.43 -18.16
N GLU A 275 -2.51 31.15 -18.64
CA GLU A 275 -2.64 32.49 -19.25
C GLU A 275 -2.71 33.71 -18.33
N ARG A 276 -1.93 33.76 -17.25
CA ARG A 276 -1.39 35.06 -16.82
C ARG A 276 0.11 35.02 -17.03
N GLY A 277 0.59 35.66 -18.10
CA GLY A 277 2.02 35.90 -18.39
C GLY A 277 2.72 36.79 -17.36
N VAL A 278 2.39 36.61 -16.09
CA VAL A 278 2.98 37.31 -14.96
C VAL A 278 4.24 36.52 -14.59
N SER A 279 5.40 37.16 -14.69
CA SER A 279 6.66 36.53 -14.28
C SER A 279 6.66 36.23 -12.78
N TYR A 280 7.38 35.19 -12.38
CA TYR A 280 7.56 34.85 -10.97
C TYR A 280 8.10 36.03 -10.17
N GLU A 281 9.05 36.79 -10.73
CA GLU A 281 9.57 38.04 -10.15
C GLU A 281 8.47 39.05 -9.81
N ALA A 282 7.49 39.23 -10.70
CA ALA A 282 6.36 40.13 -10.46
C ALA A 282 5.44 39.62 -9.34
N VAL A 283 5.27 38.29 -9.23
CA VAL A 283 4.51 37.65 -8.14
C VAL A 283 5.24 37.86 -6.80
N VAL A 284 6.53 37.56 -6.73
CA VAL A 284 7.34 37.72 -5.50
C VAL A 284 7.42 39.18 -5.07
N ARG A 285 7.53 40.14 -6.00
CA ARG A 285 7.52 41.57 -5.66
C ARG A 285 6.22 41.99 -4.97
N LYS A 286 5.09 41.38 -5.34
CA LYS A 286 3.78 41.64 -4.73
C LYS A 286 3.56 40.79 -3.47
N PHE A 287 4.12 39.60 -3.42
CA PHE A 287 3.94 38.61 -2.36
C PHE A 287 5.29 38.01 -1.97
N SER A 288 6.10 38.76 -1.22
CA SER A 288 7.47 38.37 -0.84
C SER A 288 7.56 37.03 -0.11
N ARG A 289 6.50 36.64 0.61
CA ARG A 289 6.37 35.33 1.27
C ARG A 289 6.37 34.12 0.33
N LEU A 290 6.20 34.34 -0.97
CA LEU A 290 6.25 33.29 -2.00
C LEU A 290 7.64 33.17 -2.65
N ALA A 291 8.62 33.95 -2.17
CA ALA A 291 10.02 33.74 -2.53
C ALA A 291 10.44 32.32 -2.15
N ALA A 292 10.98 31.60 -3.12
CA ALA A 292 11.39 30.22 -3.00
C ALA A 292 12.86 30.10 -3.36
N THR A 293 13.48 29.07 -2.82
CA THR A 293 14.86 28.68 -3.10
C THR A 293 14.82 27.50 -4.06
N SER A 294 15.65 27.55 -5.11
CA SER A 294 15.87 26.40 -5.98
C SER A 294 16.67 25.35 -5.22
N ILE A 295 16.33 24.08 -5.40
CA ILE A 295 17.12 22.95 -4.91
C ILE A 295 17.71 22.26 -6.14
N GLU A 296 19.03 22.39 -6.30
CA GLU A 296 19.73 22.04 -7.54
C GLU A 296 20.58 20.77 -7.42
N ASN A 297 20.69 20.19 -6.22
CA ASN A 297 21.41 18.93 -5.99
C ASN A 297 20.95 18.24 -4.70
N TRP A 298 21.49 17.04 -4.44
CA TRP A 298 21.14 16.25 -3.26
C TRP A 298 21.67 16.83 -1.94
N ASP A 299 22.80 17.55 -1.95
CA ASP A 299 23.33 18.17 -0.73
C ASP A 299 22.40 19.29 -0.25
N GLU A 300 21.90 20.12 -1.16
CA GLU A 300 20.88 21.13 -0.87
C GLU A 300 19.54 20.54 -0.42
N LEU A 301 19.23 19.30 -0.81
CA LEU A 301 18.01 18.61 -0.37
C LEU A 301 18.18 17.97 1.01
N ILE A 302 19.36 17.40 1.29
CA ILE A 302 19.70 16.85 2.61
C ILE A 302 19.74 17.97 3.65
N GLU A 303 20.33 19.12 3.28
CA GLU A 303 20.31 20.36 4.06
C GLU A 303 19.20 21.31 3.59
N ALA A 304 17.97 20.79 3.47
CA ALA A 304 16.84 21.56 2.95
C ALA A 304 16.58 22.85 3.75
N PRO A 305 16.14 23.94 3.08
CA PRO A 305 15.73 25.16 3.76
C PRO A 305 14.65 24.93 4.82
N ALA A 306 14.78 25.59 5.97
CA ALA A 306 13.85 25.43 7.11
C ALA A 306 12.39 25.82 6.81
N SER A 307 12.15 26.57 5.73
CA SER A 307 10.81 26.92 5.23
C SER A 307 10.03 25.75 4.64
N GLY A 308 10.70 24.60 4.42
CA GLY A 308 10.15 23.43 3.76
C GLY A 308 10.48 23.37 2.27
N THR A 309 10.23 22.21 1.67
CA THR A 309 10.55 21.89 0.28
C THR A 309 9.29 21.52 -0.50
N ILE A 310 9.16 22.05 -1.72
CA ILE A 310 8.09 21.70 -2.64
C ILE A 310 8.68 20.92 -3.81
N VAL A 311 8.18 19.70 -4.02
CA VAL A 311 8.54 18.89 -5.19
C VAL A 311 7.40 18.98 -6.21
N ALA A 312 7.72 19.41 -7.42
CA ALA A 312 6.76 19.53 -8.51
C ALA A 312 7.20 18.71 -9.71
N LYS A 313 6.28 17.94 -10.29
CA LYS A 313 6.50 17.25 -11.56
C LYS A 313 6.05 18.12 -12.72
N ARG A 314 6.91 18.25 -13.72
CA ARG A 314 6.52 18.81 -15.01
C ARG A 314 5.75 17.74 -15.81
N ILE A 315 4.43 17.89 -15.89
CA ILE A 315 3.63 17.09 -16.81
C ILE A 315 3.86 17.65 -18.22
N LYS A 316 4.49 16.89 -19.11
CA LYS A 316 4.39 17.17 -20.55
C LYS A 316 2.95 16.88 -20.94
N VAL A 317 2.17 17.92 -21.22
CA VAL A 317 0.84 17.76 -21.84
C VAL A 317 1.08 17.13 -23.21
N GLY A 318 0.90 15.82 -23.29
CA GLY A 318 0.87 15.11 -24.56
C GLY A 318 -0.37 15.53 -25.32
N LEU A 319 -0.24 15.66 -26.65
CA LEU A 319 -1.37 15.82 -27.55
C LEU A 319 -2.45 14.76 -27.22
N PRO A 320 -3.75 15.09 -27.34
CA PRO A 320 -4.83 14.17 -27.00
C PRO A 320 -4.67 12.87 -27.79
N GLY A 321 -4.34 11.78 -27.10
CA GLY A 321 -4.12 10.46 -27.70
C GLY A 321 -2.83 9.73 -27.27
N SER A 322 -1.85 10.41 -26.67
CA SER A 322 -0.69 9.71 -26.11
C SER A 322 -1.03 9.10 -24.75
N ARG A 323 -1.38 7.81 -24.72
CA ARG A 323 -1.37 7.04 -23.47
C ARG A 323 0.02 7.18 -22.85
N LEU A 324 0.09 7.87 -21.70
CA LEU A 324 1.25 7.79 -20.82
C LEU A 324 1.47 6.31 -20.55
N ARG A 325 2.57 5.77 -21.06
CA ARG A 325 3.00 4.45 -20.62
C ARG A 325 3.29 4.58 -19.13
N PRO A 326 2.70 3.74 -18.27
CA PRO A 326 3.20 3.66 -16.89
C PRO A 326 4.69 3.36 -16.96
N TRP A 327 5.46 3.97 -16.08
CA TRP A 327 6.82 3.54 -15.83
C TRP A 327 6.75 2.12 -15.29
N LEU A 328 6.97 1.16 -16.19
CA LEU A 328 7.40 -0.24 -16.03
C LEU A 328 7.29 -0.92 -17.41
#